data_AF-A0A7S3STL5-F1
#
_entry.id   AF-A0A7S3STL5-F1
#
_cell.length_a   1.000
_cell.length_b   1.000
_cell.length_c   1.000
_cell.angle_alpha   90.00
_cell.angle_beta   90.00
_cell.angle_gamma   90.00
#
_symmetry.space_group_name_H-M   'P 1'
#
loop_
_entity.id
_entity.type
_entity.pdbx_description
1 polymer ?
#
loop_
_entity_poly.entity_id
_entity_poly.type
_entity_poly.pdbx_seq_one_letter_code
_entity_poly.pdbx_strand_id
1 'polypeptide(L)'
;LGEVRESQIVFKAPHPMNLVAPHLMVELRSAGYIEVCADLDDRDADFLDKVDEFIMERFRAEKVEDHEEFCDRYYKAADGVFMGSGASLDNNFGLLVTDVCDRIAAFKGWSLVACNGGNYGQSSEHQEEQLVFRRDEHPLGDATYLMIVINQRGDVEVNGKPIR
;
A
#
# COMPACT_ATOMS: atom_id res chain seq x y z
N LEU A 1 -22.15 17.36 -1.77
CA LEU A 1 -21.37 17.47 -0.52
C LEU A 1 -20.65 16.15 -0.36
N GLY A 2 -19.50 16.02 -1.04
CA GLY A 2 -18.68 14.81 -0.99
C GLY A 2 -17.91 14.80 0.32
N GLU A 3 -17.96 13.66 1.01
CA GLU A 3 -17.21 13.41 2.23
C GLU A 3 -15.71 13.60 1.95
N VAL A 4 -15.06 14.43 2.77
CA VAL A 4 -13.62 14.66 2.70
C VAL A 4 -12.94 13.33 3.05
N ARG A 5 -12.15 12.78 2.13
CA ARG A 5 -11.32 11.60 2.37
C ARG A 5 -9.91 12.08 2.67
N GLU A 6 -9.46 11.86 3.90
CA GLU A 6 -8.10 12.12 4.36
C GLU A 6 -7.33 10.80 4.35
N SER A 7 -6.05 10.84 3.99
CA SER A 7 -5.17 9.66 4.05
C SER A 7 -3.87 10.04 4.73
N GLN A 8 -3.41 9.16 5.62
CA GLN A 8 -2.30 9.42 6.53
C GLN A 8 -1.15 8.46 6.23
N ILE A 9 0.05 9.00 6.01
CA ILE A 9 1.27 8.21 5.85
C ILE A 9 2.21 8.51 7.02
N VAL A 10 2.59 7.47 7.78
CA VAL A 10 3.44 7.60 8.97
C VAL A 10 4.77 6.92 8.72
N PHE A 11 5.83 7.71 8.56
CA PHE A 11 7.18 7.19 8.47
C PHE A 11 7.73 6.93 9.88
N LYS A 12 8.15 5.69 10.14
CA LYS A 12 8.79 5.30 11.40
C LYS A 12 10.21 4.82 11.12
N ALA A 13 11.17 5.36 11.87
CA ALA A 13 12.52 4.82 11.88
C ALA A 13 12.46 3.35 12.33
N PRO A 14 13.15 2.41 11.65
CA PRO A 14 13.19 1.03 12.09
C PRO A 14 13.73 0.96 13.52
N HIS A 15 13.09 0.15 14.36
CA HIS A 15 13.60 -0.10 15.70
C HIS A 15 14.97 -0.82 15.60
N PRO A 16 15.98 -0.51 16.43
CA PRO A 16 17.31 -1.11 16.35
C PRO A 16 17.34 -2.65 16.47
N MET A 17 16.27 -3.25 17.02
CA MET A 17 16.11 -4.71 17.11
C MET A 17 15.31 -5.33 15.95
N ASN A 18 14.72 -4.53 15.06
CA ASN A 18 14.02 -4.99 13.85
C ASN A 18 15.01 -4.99 12.66
N LEU A 19 16.14 -5.69 12.80
CA LEU A 19 17.12 -5.85 11.72
C LEU A 19 16.59 -6.76 10.60
N VAL A 20 15.64 -7.65 10.92
CA VAL A 20 14.86 -8.47 9.99
C VAL A 20 13.42 -8.38 10.45
N ALA A 21 12.58 -7.65 9.71
CA ALA A 21 11.17 -7.49 10.01
C ALA A 21 10.35 -7.94 8.80
N PRO A 22 9.22 -8.64 9.02
CA PRO A 22 8.36 -9.05 7.92
C PRO A 22 7.96 -7.84 7.07
N HIS A 23 8.01 -8.01 5.76
CA HIS A 23 7.63 -6.96 4.82
C HIS A 23 6.70 -7.50 3.74
N LEU A 24 5.87 -6.60 3.25
CA LEU A 24 4.91 -6.84 2.19
C LEU A 24 5.01 -5.67 1.21
N MET A 25 5.18 -5.98 -0.06
CA MET A 25 5.09 -5.04 -1.15
C MET A 25 3.82 -5.35 -1.94
N VAL A 26 3.03 -4.31 -2.22
CA VAL A 26 1.89 -4.38 -3.13
C VAL A 26 2.12 -3.37 -4.24
N GLU A 27 2.12 -3.84 -5.47
CA GLU A 27 2.22 -2.99 -6.65
C GLU A 27 0.89 -2.99 -7.40
N LEU A 28 0.37 -1.79 -7.66
CA LEU A 28 -0.83 -1.56 -8.46
C LEU A 28 -0.41 -1.02 -9.82
N ARG A 29 -0.87 -1.64 -10.90
CA ARG A 29 -0.51 -1.26 -12.27
C ARG A 29 -1.76 -0.86 -13.05
N SER A 30 -1.72 0.31 -13.68
CA SER A 30 -2.82 0.86 -14.49
C SER A 30 -3.26 -0.03 -15.65
N ALA A 31 -2.42 -0.97 -16.06
CA ALA A 31 -2.75 -2.04 -16.99
C ALA A 31 -3.74 -3.09 -16.43
N GLY A 32 -4.20 -2.95 -15.18
CA GLY A 32 -5.17 -3.84 -14.55
C GLY A 32 -4.54 -4.98 -13.74
N TYR A 33 -3.25 -4.88 -13.40
CA TYR A 33 -2.51 -5.93 -12.69
C TYR A 33 -2.12 -5.50 -11.29
N ILE A 34 -2.03 -6.48 -10.40
CA ILE A 34 -1.64 -6.31 -9.01
C ILE A 34 -0.59 -7.37 -8.69
N GLU A 35 0.54 -6.94 -8.14
CA GLU A 35 1.64 -7.82 -7.76
C GLU A 35 1.88 -7.73 -6.27
N VAL A 36 2.09 -8.87 -5.61
CA VAL A 36 2.37 -8.93 -4.18
C VAL A 36 3.63 -9.74 -3.95
N CYS A 37 4.60 -9.11 -3.28
CA CYS A 37 5.81 -9.77 -2.81
C CYS A 37 5.88 -9.66 -1.28
N ALA A 38 6.21 -10.75 -0.59
CA ALA A 38 6.24 -10.78 0.86
C ALA A 38 7.43 -11.59 1.36
N ASP A 39 8.05 -11.08 2.41
CA ASP A 39 9.01 -11.81 3.22
C ASP A 39 8.42 -11.87 4.63
N LEU A 40 7.85 -13.02 4.96
CA LEU A 40 7.07 -13.22 6.17
C LEU A 40 7.76 -14.24 7.08
N ASP A 41 7.61 -14.06 8.39
CA ASP A 41 8.03 -15.06 9.36
C ASP A 41 6.90 -16.07 9.64
N ASP A 42 7.20 -17.17 10.34
CA ASP A 42 6.23 -18.22 10.67
C ASP A 42 4.98 -17.70 11.41
N ARG A 43 5.06 -16.53 12.07
CA ARG A 43 3.93 -15.94 12.82
C ARG A 43 2.97 -15.20 11.90
N ASP A 44 3.41 -14.80 10.71
CA ASP A 44 2.63 -14.11 9.69
C ASP A 44 2.37 -14.98 8.46
N ALA A 45 2.63 -16.28 8.50
CA ALA A 45 2.48 -17.15 7.33
C ALA A 45 1.08 -17.10 6.69
N ASP A 46 0.03 -16.83 7.47
CA ASP A 46 -1.36 -16.69 7.01
C ASP A 46 -1.71 -15.28 6.48
N PHE A 47 -0.76 -14.35 6.52
CA PHE A 47 -0.99 -12.95 6.16
C PHE A 47 -1.22 -12.78 4.67
N LEU A 48 -0.49 -13.52 3.84
CA LEU A 48 -0.70 -13.51 2.39
C LEU A 48 -2.12 -13.92 2.01
N ASP A 49 -2.72 -14.89 2.70
CA ASP A 49 -4.08 -15.34 2.41
C ASP A 49 -5.12 -14.27 2.77
N LYS A 50 -4.87 -13.46 3.82
CA LYS A 50 -5.73 -12.31 4.18
C LYS A 50 -5.65 -11.17 3.17
N VAL A 51 -4.47 -10.98 2.58
CA VAL A 51 -4.23 -10.02 1.50
C VAL A 51 -4.86 -10.50 0.20
N ASP A 52 -4.75 -11.79 -0.11
CA ASP A 52 -5.38 -12.48 -1.25
C ASP A 52 -6.90 -12.30 -1.22
N GLU A 53 -7.55 -12.62 -0.10
CA GLU A 53 -9.00 -12.41 0.08
C GLU A 53 -9.42 -10.96 -0.20
N PHE A 54 -8.69 -9.99 0.35
CA PHE A 54 -8.96 -8.57 0.12
C PHE A 54 -8.79 -8.18 -1.35
N ILE A 55 -7.71 -8.61 -2.00
CA ILE A 55 -7.45 -8.27 -3.41
C ILE A 55 -8.56 -8.84 -4.29
N MET A 56 -8.89 -10.12 -4.10
CA MET A 56 -9.96 -10.79 -4.83
C MET A 56 -11.31 -10.10 -4.62
N GLU A 57 -11.65 -9.67 -3.39
CA GLU A 57 -12.92 -9.00 -3.11
C GLU A 57 -12.95 -7.56 -3.64
N ARG A 58 -11.97 -6.73 -3.26
CA ARG A 58 -11.97 -5.29 -3.54
C ARG A 58 -11.74 -4.99 -5.00
N PHE A 59 -10.86 -5.73 -5.66
CA PHE A 59 -10.50 -5.52 -7.06
C PHE A 59 -11.22 -6.50 -7.99
N ARG A 60 -12.09 -7.36 -7.43
CA ARG A 60 -12.79 -8.43 -8.18
C ARG A 60 -11.78 -9.23 -9.02
N ALA A 61 -10.61 -9.44 -8.46
CA ALA A 61 -9.46 -9.88 -9.18
C ALA A 61 -9.43 -11.41 -9.28
N GLU A 62 -8.81 -11.89 -10.35
CA GLU A 62 -8.49 -13.30 -10.53
C GLU A 62 -6.99 -13.48 -10.34
N LYS A 63 -6.61 -14.50 -9.57
CA LYS A 63 -5.20 -14.87 -9.42
C LYS A 63 -4.70 -15.48 -10.73
N VAL A 64 -3.51 -15.06 -11.14
CA VAL A 64 -2.82 -15.56 -12.34
C VAL A 64 -1.62 -16.36 -11.86
N GLU A 65 -1.50 -17.59 -12.33
CA GLU A 65 -0.38 -18.51 -12.03
C GLU A 65 0.77 -18.29 -13.02
N ASP A 66 1.91 -18.98 -12.83
CA ASP A 66 3.11 -18.92 -13.68
C ASP A 66 3.88 -17.58 -13.59
N HIS A 67 3.80 -16.89 -12.45
CA HIS A 67 4.51 -15.64 -12.14
C HIS A 67 5.38 -15.72 -10.87
N GLU A 68 5.57 -16.93 -10.32
CA GLU A 68 6.21 -17.18 -9.03
C GLU A 68 7.71 -16.84 -9.02
N GLU A 69 8.32 -16.63 -10.20
CA GLU A 69 9.70 -16.18 -10.33
C GLU A 69 9.90 -14.68 -10.04
N PHE A 70 8.80 -13.90 -10.04
CA PHE A 70 8.84 -12.44 -9.86
C PHE A 70 8.12 -11.97 -8.60
N CYS A 71 7.04 -12.65 -8.20
CA CYS A 71 6.24 -12.29 -7.05
C CYS A 71 5.60 -13.51 -6.38
N ASP A 72 5.15 -13.35 -5.14
CA ASP A 72 4.47 -14.43 -4.39
C ASP A 72 3.02 -14.61 -4.85
N ARG A 73 2.38 -13.52 -5.28
CA ARG A 73 1.02 -13.54 -5.86
C ARG A 73 0.89 -12.51 -6.98
N TYR A 74 0.26 -12.93 -8.07
CA TYR A 74 -0.06 -12.07 -9.21
C TYR A 74 -1.55 -12.10 -9.48
N TYR A 75 -2.16 -10.95 -9.73
CA TYR A 75 -3.59 -10.84 -9.97
C TYR A 75 -3.90 -9.94 -11.16
N LYS A 76 -5.02 -10.27 -11.82
CA LYS A 76 -5.66 -9.42 -12.81
C LYS A 76 -6.97 -8.90 -12.25
N ALA A 77 -7.08 -7.60 -12.07
CA ALA A 77 -8.31 -6.95 -11.62
C ALA A 77 -9.40 -6.99 -12.71
N ALA A 78 -10.66 -6.93 -12.30
CA ALA A 78 -11.77 -6.85 -13.23
C ALA A 78 -11.75 -5.54 -14.05
N ASP A 79 -12.34 -5.60 -15.24
CA ASP A 79 -12.49 -4.43 -16.11
C ASP A 79 -13.20 -3.27 -15.39
N GLY A 80 -12.67 -2.06 -15.57
CA GLY A 80 -13.22 -0.83 -14.99
C GLY A 80 -12.88 -0.60 -13.51
N VAL A 81 -12.13 -1.50 -12.86
CA VAL A 81 -11.60 -1.27 -11.50
C VAL A 81 -10.53 -0.18 -11.53
N PHE A 82 -9.56 -0.30 -12.42
CA PHE A 82 -8.59 0.75 -12.68
C PHE A 82 -9.18 1.73 -13.70
N MET A 83 -9.33 2.98 -13.28
CA MET A 83 -9.90 4.07 -14.08
C MET A 83 -8.85 5.15 -14.31
N GLY A 84 -8.80 5.63 -15.55
CA GLY A 84 -7.82 6.60 -16.00
C GLY A 84 -6.76 5.94 -16.88
N SER A 85 -6.52 6.52 -18.05
CA SER A 85 -5.44 6.16 -18.98
C SER A 85 -4.98 7.42 -19.70
N GLY A 86 -3.68 7.64 -19.83
CA GLY A 86 -3.12 8.75 -20.61
C GLY A 86 -3.13 10.11 -19.91
N ALA A 87 -3.17 11.20 -20.70
CA ALA A 87 -3.08 12.60 -20.25
C ALA A 87 -4.31 13.13 -19.46
N SER A 88 -5.25 12.26 -19.09
CA SER A 88 -6.40 12.63 -18.24
C SER A 88 -5.93 12.83 -16.81
N LEU A 89 -6.34 13.94 -16.19
CA LEU A 89 -6.14 14.16 -14.76
C LEU A 89 -7.13 13.36 -13.90
N ASP A 90 -8.17 12.79 -14.51
CA ASP A 90 -9.14 11.95 -13.83
C ASP A 90 -8.68 10.49 -13.84
N ASN A 91 -8.16 10.02 -12.71
CA ASN A 91 -7.89 8.61 -12.42
C ASN A 91 -8.37 8.26 -11.00
N ASN A 92 -8.50 6.97 -10.70
CA ASN A 92 -8.86 6.51 -9.35
C ASN A 92 -7.69 5.88 -8.58
N PHE A 93 -6.47 6.06 -9.06
CA PHE A 93 -5.29 5.37 -8.54
C PHE A 93 -5.02 5.71 -7.07
N GLY A 94 -5.11 7.00 -6.71
CA GLY A 94 -4.97 7.43 -5.32
C GLY A 94 -6.03 6.82 -4.38
N LEU A 95 -7.26 6.62 -4.85
CA LEU A 95 -8.30 5.95 -4.05
C LEU A 95 -7.99 4.46 -3.84
N LEU A 96 -7.51 3.78 -4.88
CA LEU A 96 -7.12 2.37 -4.78
C LEU A 96 -5.93 2.17 -3.86
N VAL A 97 -4.94 3.06 -3.92
CA VAL A 97 -3.81 3.10 -2.97
C VAL A 97 -4.31 3.28 -1.54
N THR A 98 -5.23 4.21 -1.29
CA THR A 98 -5.81 4.39 0.04
C THR A 98 -6.50 3.13 0.54
N ASP A 99 -7.29 2.45 -0.29
CA ASP A 99 -7.99 1.21 0.11
C ASP A 99 -7.00 0.10 0.52
N VAL A 100 -5.88 -0.04 -0.21
CA VAL A 100 -4.79 -0.97 0.14
C VAL A 100 -4.15 -0.59 1.48
N CYS A 101 -3.83 0.69 1.66
CA CYS A 101 -3.25 1.22 2.90
C CYS A 101 -4.16 0.98 4.10
N ASP A 102 -5.44 1.31 3.99
CA ASP A 102 -6.43 1.16 5.05
C ASP A 102 -6.61 -0.31 5.43
N ARG A 103 -6.67 -1.21 4.43
CA ARG A 103 -6.78 -2.64 4.70
C ARG A 103 -5.55 -3.18 5.40
N ILE A 104 -4.36 -2.88 4.91
CA ILE A 104 -3.12 -3.46 5.45
C ILE A 104 -2.82 -2.88 6.83
N ALA A 105 -3.00 -1.57 7.03
CA ALA A 105 -2.80 -0.93 8.32
C ALA A 105 -3.83 -1.33 9.38
N ALA A 106 -4.98 -1.89 8.98
CA ALA A 106 -5.94 -2.48 9.93
C ALA A 106 -5.40 -3.76 10.60
N PHE A 107 -4.41 -4.43 10.01
CA PHE A 107 -3.74 -5.56 10.64
C PHE A 107 -2.72 -5.07 11.66
N LYS A 108 -2.79 -5.61 12.88
CA LYS A 108 -1.97 -5.18 14.01
C LYS A 108 -0.47 -5.27 13.68
N GLY A 109 0.24 -4.17 13.87
CA GLY A 109 1.69 -4.10 13.73
C GLY A 109 2.18 -3.78 12.31
N TRP A 110 1.29 -3.73 11.32
CA TRP A 110 1.64 -3.36 9.95
C TRP A 110 1.55 -1.84 9.76
N SER A 111 2.53 -1.27 9.08
CA SER A 111 2.53 0.14 8.70
C SER A 111 3.18 0.35 7.34
N LEU A 112 2.68 1.35 6.60
CA LEU A 112 3.28 1.79 5.35
C LEU A 112 4.63 2.45 5.63
N VAL A 113 5.67 2.01 4.94
CA VAL A 113 7.06 2.49 5.08
C VAL A 113 7.51 3.29 3.86
N ALA A 114 7.06 2.88 2.68
CA ALA A 114 7.35 3.58 1.43
C ALA A 114 6.16 3.49 0.47
N CYS A 115 5.97 4.57 -0.29
CA CYS A 115 5.06 4.65 -1.41
C CYS A 115 5.86 5.25 -2.57
N ASN A 116 5.93 4.55 -3.68
CA ASN A 116 6.66 5.01 -4.86
C ASN A 116 5.75 4.94 -6.08
N GLY A 117 5.45 6.13 -6.63
CA GLY A 117 4.71 6.27 -7.87
C GLY A 117 5.67 6.23 -9.05
N GLY A 118 5.42 5.32 -9.98
CA GLY A 118 6.16 5.15 -11.22
C GLY A 118 5.29 5.46 -12.43
N ASN A 119 5.95 5.87 -13.51
CA ASN A 119 5.32 5.94 -14.80
C ASN A 119 6.37 5.62 -15.86
N TYR A 120 6.17 4.50 -16.54
CA TYR A 120 7.03 4.11 -17.65
C TYR A 120 6.30 4.35 -18.98
N GLY A 121 7.02 4.85 -19.99
CA GLY A 121 6.46 5.17 -21.30
C GLY A 121 6.28 6.66 -21.56
N GLN A 122 6.00 7.02 -22.81
CA GLN A 122 6.01 8.42 -23.28
C GLN A 122 4.72 9.19 -22.97
N SER A 123 3.65 8.51 -22.55
CA SER A 123 2.27 9.03 -22.56
C SER A 123 1.47 8.72 -21.29
N SER A 124 2.12 8.37 -20.18
CA SER A 124 1.44 8.02 -18.92
C SER A 124 0.51 6.81 -19.01
N GLU A 125 0.83 5.90 -19.92
CA GLU A 125 0.07 4.68 -20.18
C GLU A 125 0.41 3.53 -19.21
N HIS A 126 1.55 3.62 -18.52
CA HIS A 126 1.99 2.60 -17.55
C HIS A 126 2.29 3.26 -16.21
N GLN A 127 1.25 3.83 -15.60
CA GLN A 127 1.29 4.27 -14.21
C GLN A 127 1.32 3.04 -13.30
N GLU A 128 2.18 3.09 -12.30
CA GLU A 128 2.34 2.07 -11.27
C GLU A 128 2.50 2.74 -9.91
N GLU A 129 1.98 2.10 -8.86
CA GLU A 129 2.15 2.53 -7.48
C GLU A 129 2.62 1.34 -6.66
N GLN A 130 3.80 1.49 -6.08
CA GLN A 130 4.42 0.47 -5.24
C GLN A 130 4.31 0.89 -3.78
N LEU A 131 3.69 0.04 -2.97
CA LEU A 131 3.44 0.25 -1.55
C LEU A 131 4.22 -0.79 -0.75
N VAL A 132 5.11 -0.34 0.12
CA VAL A 132 5.89 -1.22 1.00
C VAL A 132 5.42 -1.06 2.42
N PHE A 133 4.95 -2.15 2.99
CA PHE A 133 4.54 -2.28 4.37
C PHE A 133 5.56 -3.12 5.14
N ARG A 134 5.70 -2.80 6.42
CA ARG A 134 6.54 -3.57 7.34
C ARG A 134 5.75 -3.86 8.60
N ARG A 135 5.90 -5.07 9.12
CA ARG A 135 5.44 -5.43 10.44
C ARG A 135 6.44 -4.95 11.47
N ASP A 136 6.20 -3.77 12.02
CA ASP A 136 6.90 -3.30 13.19
C ASP A 136 6.09 -3.72 14.43
N GLU A 137 6.39 -4.89 14.99
CA GLU A 137 6.03 -5.20 16.37
C GLU A 137 6.80 -4.26 17.28
N HIS A 138 6.31 -3.04 17.42
CA HIS A 138 6.86 -2.11 18.35
C HIS A 138 6.45 -2.59 19.76
N PRO A 139 7.39 -3.01 20.64
CA PRO A 139 7.04 -3.47 21.98
C PRO A 139 6.45 -2.36 22.87
N LEU A 140 6.43 -1.12 22.38
CA LEU A 140 5.88 0.03 23.09
C LEU A 140 4.54 0.41 22.47
N GLY A 141 3.48 0.37 23.27
CA GLY A 141 2.49 1.45 23.21
C GLY A 141 3.18 2.82 23.37
N ASP A 142 2.45 3.93 23.24
CA ASP A 142 2.96 5.25 23.63
C ASP A 142 4.28 5.75 22.98
N ALA A 143 4.75 5.16 21.87
CA ALA A 143 5.98 5.59 21.21
C ALA A 143 5.83 6.92 20.46
N THR A 144 6.92 7.69 20.42
CA THR A 144 7.06 8.94 19.68
C THR A 144 6.90 8.69 18.18
N TYR A 145 6.05 9.46 17.52
CA TYR A 145 5.84 9.39 16.07
C TYR A 145 5.72 10.79 15.47
N LEU A 146 6.03 10.88 14.18
CA LEU A 146 5.72 12.02 13.33
C LEU A 146 4.81 11.52 12.21
N MET A 147 3.67 12.18 12.07
CA MET A 147 2.66 11.95 11.07
C MET A 147 2.58 13.21 10.22
N ILE A 148 2.62 13.04 8.89
CA ILE A 148 2.42 14.14 7.96
C ILE A 148 1.17 13.82 7.14
N VAL A 149 0.17 14.70 7.16
CA VAL A 149 -1.03 14.62 6.34
C VAL A 149 -0.94 15.70 5.27
N ILE A 150 -1.18 15.32 4.02
CA ILE A 150 -1.29 16.26 2.90
C ILE A 150 -2.71 16.09 2.36
N ASN A 151 -3.52 17.15 2.43
CA ASN A 151 -4.91 17.09 1.99
C ASN A 151 -5.11 17.71 0.59
N GLN A 152 -6.27 17.47 -0.03
CA GLN A 152 -6.60 17.97 -1.38
C GLN A 152 -6.74 19.50 -1.47
N ARG A 153 -6.79 20.21 -0.34
CA ARG A 153 -6.77 21.69 -0.30
C ARG A 153 -5.34 22.25 -0.37
N GLY A 154 -4.34 21.37 -0.29
CA GLY A 154 -2.93 21.74 -0.23
C GLY A 154 -2.44 22.03 1.19
N ASP A 155 -3.22 21.70 2.22
CA ASP A 155 -2.77 21.85 3.60
C ASP A 155 -1.81 20.71 3.95
N VAL A 156 -0.79 21.05 4.74
CA VAL A 156 0.15 20.09 5.34
C VAL A 156 -0.04 20.13 6.85
N GLU A 157 -0.48 19.01 7.42
CA GLU A 157 -0.59 18.84 8.86
C GLU A 157 0.54 17.97 9.38
N VAL A 158 1.18 18.42 10.46
CA VAL A 158 2.25 17.66 11.11
C VAL A 158 1.77 17.31 12.51
N ASN A 159 1.45 16.04 12.70
CA ASN A 159 0.97 15.50 13.96
C ASN A 159 2.05 14.63 14.58
N GLY A 160 2.17 14.59 15.89
CA GLY A 160 3.17 13.74 16.52
C GLY A 160 3.15 13.81 18.03
N LYS A 161 3.69 12.77 18.65
CA LYS A 161 3.94 12.77 20.09
C LYS A 161 5.31 13.40 20.33
N PRO A 162 5.43 14.55 21.02
CA PRO A 162 6.69 15.27 21.16
C PRO A 162 7.73 14.46 21.93
N ILE A 163 9.00 14.60 21.55
CA ILE A 163 10.15 14.29 22.41
C ILE A 163 10.20 15.42 23.44
N ARG A 164 9.91 15.13 24.71
CA ARG A 164 10.26 16.02 25.82
C ARG A 164 11.67 15.70 26.29
#